data_AF-A0A225WP37-F1
#
_entry.id   AF-A0A225WP37-F1
#
_cell.length_a   1.000
_cell.length_b   1.000
_cell.length_c   1.000
_cell.angle_alpha   90.00
_cell.angle_beta   90.00
_cell.angle_gamma   90.00
#
_symmetry.space_group_name_H-M   'P 1'
#
loop_
_entity.id
_entity.type
_entity.pdbx_description
1 polymer ?
#
loop_
_entity_poly.entity_id
_entity_poly.type
_entity_poly.pdbx_seq_one_letter_code
_entity_poly.pdbx_strand_id
1 'polypeptide(L)'
;MEVSPPNDVADEDDCNEATDMFNRQVDQQKLASMVARVAQLQNEDAELRARHDKREQETHEFVAYFQKEIQTRDKQLTKLGEELAAARLSHALAIEQMQQARDTERQHLIQQAAAKEEAASEQIFYLREELHQLELFREMKDTIATKLKDLETQLTLEREQARDTSGALERKFLEEKARLQKEHEKKIEVVKQQAKEDARNGLDADTRKIVTDNKRMGEELRFQLQMTEELQREKHQFESRAKTLNVELQLQVQKETAFAKQAQRQARELTQLRATLREAEQKLGAGLAAASWDVHTHAARHERERGELTLDVEGLRQLVRLKNRELRNLRRLAQSILNQRTDVEQFFLDSLDLVKREIERECKEKHERDNERYYRDMNCALGIRPSIRFPKLTSPTSPAPRQSSAPTGQPQHITAKVDLRQLRWEDRERVLRLVFAKINHSQSFVDMQDDIPPETIETPPKHLRSPNQRETKRSPEVYFATEPQAESGRNMADNEGGGETLSMSLSGMPLVPRASTRTSISKDR
;
A
#
# COMPACT_ATOMS: atom_id res chain seq x y z
N MET A 1 98.14 105.49 33.60
CA MET A 1 97.38 105.90 32.41
C MET A 1 95.96 106.21 32.85
N GLU A 2 95.66 107.40 33.40
CA GLU A 2 95.96 108.79 32.96
C GLU A 2 95.02 109.22 31.80
N VAL A 3 94.50 110.46 31.72
CA VAL A 3 94.69 111.64 32.59
C VAL A 3 93.47 112.59 32.55
N SER A 4 93.17 113.30 33.63
CA SER A 4 92.31 114.50 33.64
C SER A 4 93.15 115.73 33.26
N PRO A 5 92.62 116.87 32.73
CA PRO A 5 91.89 117.83 33.59
C PRO A 5 90.85 118.70 32.76
N PRO A 6 90.54 120.02 33.00
CA PRO A 6 89.15 120.50 32.96
C PRO A 6 88.94 121.87 32.23
N ASN A 7 87.89 122.61 32.64
CA ASN A 7 87.63 124.07 32.55
C ASN A 7 86.64 124.63 31.50
N ASP A 8 85.51 125.11 32.07
CA ASP A 8 84.88 126.43 31.91
C ASP A 8 84.07 126.86 30.65
N VAL A 9 82.74 126.92 30.87
CA VAL A 9 81.83 128.08 30.66
C VAL A 9 81.92 128.91 29.36
N ALA A 10 80.89 128.79 28.52
CA ALA A 10 80.03 129.92 28.05
C ALA A 10 78.82 129.41 27.25
N ASP A 11 77.75 130.21 27.19
CA ASP A 11 76.45 129.90 26.56
C ASP A 11 76.42 130.14 25.03
N GLU A 12 75.51 129.46 24.30
CA GLU A 12 74.49 130.05 23.39
C GLU A 12 73.64 128.97 22.67
N ASP A 13 72.41 129.32 22.26
CA ASP A 13 71.28 128.39 22.01
C ASP A 13 70.83 128.23 20.51
N ASP A 14 69.73 127.47 20.31
CA ASP A 14 68.69 127.72 19.30
C ASP A 14 68.96 127.52 17.78
N CYS A 15 69.70 126.48 17.37
CA CYS A 15 69.71 126.06 15.95
C CYS A 15 69.61 124.55 15.62
N ASN A 16 69.69 123.62 16.59
CA ASN A 16 69.68 122.18 16.29
C ASN A 16 68.31 121.48 16.39
N GLU A 17 67.31 122.08 17.07
CA GLU A 17 66.08 121.37 17.46
C GLU A 17 65.27 120.79 16.29
N ALA A 18 65.16 121.48 15.15
CA ALA A 18 64.25 121.08 14.07
C ALA A 18 64.66 119.76 13.38
N THR A 19 65.95 119.59 13.10
CA THR A 19 66.52 118.35 12.54
C THR A 19 66.52 117.22 13.56
N ASP A 20 66.78 117.54 14.83
CA ASP A 20 66.68 116.58 15.93
C ASP A 20 65.24 116.10 16.14
N MET A 21 64.24 116.98 16.03
CA MET A 21 62.82 116.65 16.10
C MET A 21 62.41 115.68 14.99
N PHE A 22 62.82 115.91 13.73
CA PHE A 22 62.50 115.00 12.64
C PHE A 22 63.20 113.65 12.77
N ASN A 23 64.49 113.63 13.13
CA ASN A 23 65.22 112.38 13.37
C ASN A 23 64.63 111.61 14.56
N ARG A 24 64.33 112.29 15.68
CA ARG A 24 63.61 111.70 16.82
C ARG A 24 62.23 111.18 16.43
N GLN A 25 61.49 111.84 15.54
CA GLN A 25 60.18 111.35 15.08
C GLN A 25 60.31 110.12 14.18
N VAL A 26 61.27 110.09 13.25
CA VAL A 26 61.55 108.93 12.39
C VAL A 26 62.09 107.76 13.22
N ASP A 27 62.97 108.01 14.18
CA ASP A 27 63.52 106.97 15.06
C ASP A 27 62.51 106.52 16.12
N GLN A 28 61.57 107.38 16.56
CA GLN A 28 60.39 106.98 17.32
C GLN A 28 59.44 106.12 16.48
N GLN A 29 59.27 106.38 15.17
CA GLN A 29 58.48 105.50 14.29
C GLN A 29 59.19 104.16 14.03
N LYS A 30 60.53 104.14 13.95
CA LYS A 30 61.32 102.89 13.92
C LYS A 30 61.22 102.15 15.27
N LEU A 31 61.35 102.84 16.40
CA LEU A 31 61.17 102.25 17.74
C LEU A 31 59.76 101.72 17.94
N ALA A 32 58.73 102.45 17.54
CA ALA A 32 57.34 102.02 17.61
C ALA A 32 57.07 100.81 16.70
N SER A 33 57.61 100.77 15.49
CA SER A 33 57.46 99.60 14.60
C SER A 33 58.30 98.39 15.07
N MET A 34 59.48 98.60 15.64
CA MET A 34 60.29 97.54 16.27
C MET A 34 59.65 97.02 17.56
N VAL A 35 59.11 97.89 18.42
CA VAL A 35 58.36 97.50 19.63
C VAL A 35 57.07 96.78 19.25
N ALA A 36 56.34 97.25 18.24
CA ALA A 36 55.18 96.55 17.71
C ALA A 36 55.57 95.18 17.11
N ARG A 37 56.70 95.07 16.41
CA ARG A 37 57.18 93.78 15.87
C ARG A 37 57.71 92.85 16.97
N VAL A 38 58.32 93.36 18.03
CA VAL A 38 58.72 92.58 19.21
C VAL A 38 57.50 92.10 19.98
N ALA A 39 56.50 92.96 20.20
CA ALA A 39 55.22 92.57 20.82
C ALA A 39 54.47 91.55 19.94
N GLN A 40 54.48 91.72 18.61
CA GLN A 40 53.93 90.74 17.68
C GLN A 40 54.68 89.40 17.77
N LEU A 41 56.02 89.41 17.77
CA LEU A 41 56.83 88.19 17.92
C LEU A 41 56.64 87.52 19.28
N GLN A 42 56.46 88.30 20.36
CA GLN A 42 56.13 87.78 21.70
C GLN A 42 54.73 87.16 21.73
N ASN A 43 53.76 87.75 21.05
CA ASN A 43 52.42 87.17 20.89
C ASN A 43 52.45 85.92 20.00
N GLU A 44 53.20 85.93 18.89
CA GLU A 44 53.40 84.78 17.99
C GLU A 44 54.09 83.61 18.75
N ASP A 45 55.11 83.90 19.56
CA ASP A 45 55.83 82.92 20.40
C ASP A 45 54.96 82.41 21.57
N ALA A 46 54.14 83.27 22.20
CA ALA A 46 53.16 82.87 23.21
C ALA A 46 52.04 81.99 22.61
N GLU A 47 51.52 82.34 21.43
CA GLU A 47 50.58 81.49 20.69
C GLU A 47 51.22 80.15 20.27
N LEU A 48 52.49 80.15 19.87
CA LEU A 48 53.21 78.93 19.50
C LEU A 48 53.45 78.03 20.70
N ARG A 49 53.76 78.57 21.89
CA ARG A 49 53.78 77.81 23.15
C ARG A 49 52.41 77.28 23.50
N ALA A 50 51.36 78.10 23.51
CA ALA A 50 49.99 77.62 23.77
C ALA A 50 49.54 76.53 22.78
N ARG A 51 49.95 76.61 21.51
CA ARG A 51 49.75 75.54 20.50
C ARG A 51 50.69 74.34 20.67
N HIS A 52 51.82 74.47 21.36
CA HIS A 52 52.70 73.37 21.75
C HIS A 52 52.10 72.63 22.94
N ASP A 53 51.90 73.34 24.06
CA ASP A 53 51.36 72.83 25.31
C ASP A 53 50.01 72.12 25.10
N LYS A 54 49.12 72.69 24.26
CA LYS A 54 47.85 72.05 23.90
C LYS A 54 48.03 70.76 23.10
N ARG A 55 48.98 70.71 22.15
CA ARG A 55 49.29 69.48 21.41
C ARG A 55 49.94 68.43 22.31
N GLU A 56 50.79 68.84 23.25
CA GLU A 56 51.37 67.92 24.24
C GLU A 56 50.28 67.35 25.14
N GLN A 57 49.36 68.19 25.66
CA GLN A 57 48.17 67.75 26.40
C GLN A 57 47.32 66.76 25.58
N GLU A 58 46.98 67.10 24.33
CA GLU A 58 46.26 66.19 23.42
C GLU A 58 47.01 64.86 23.23
N THR A 59 48.34 64.87 23.03
CA THR A 59 49.12 63.63 22.90
C THR A 59 49.19 62.83 24.21
N HIS A 60 49.26 63.49 25.37
CA HIS A 60 49.20 62.82 26.67
C HIS A 60 47.82 62.21 26.93
N GLU A 61 46.73 62.87 26.55
CA GLU A 61 45.38 62.32 26.60
C GLU A 61 45.22 61.11 25.67
N PHE A 62 45.70 61.19 24.41
CA PHE A 62 45.71 60.05 23.49
C PHE A 62 46.54 58.89 24.03
N VAL A 63 47.77 59.13 24.52
CA VAL A 63 48.63 58.08 25.09
C VAL A 63 48.01 57.47 26.34
N ALA A 64 47.44 58.27 27.25
CA ALA A 64 46.76 57.76 28.44
C ALA A 64 45.49 56.96 28.08
N TYR A 65 44.72 57.40 27.09
CA TYR A 65 43.58 56.66 26.56
C TYR A 65 44.03 55.32 25.97
N PHE A 66 44.99 55.31 25.05
CA PHE A 66 45.49 54.07 24.44
C PHE A 66 46.14 53.14 25.46
N GLN A 67 46.88 53.65 26.46
CA GLN A 67 47.48 52.83 27.51
C GLN A 67 46.40 52.20 28.41
N LYS A 68 45.34 52.95 28.76
CA LYS A 68 44.19 52.43 29.52
C LYS A 68 43.40 51.39 28.71
N GLU A 69 43.23 51.63 27.41
CA GLU A 69 42.52 50.75 26.48
C GLU A 69 43.31 49.44 26.23
N ILE A 70 44.63 49.52 26.06
CA ILE A 70 45.55 48.38 26.01
C ILE A 70 45.46 47.58 27.32
N GLN A 71 45.64 48.20 28.49
CA GLN A 71 45.48 47.53 29.78
C GLN A 71 44.09 46.91 29.97
N THR A 72 43.05 47.44 29.34
CA THR A 72 41.69 46.89 29.39
C THR A 72 41.56 45.66 28.48
N ARG A 73 42.14 45.69 27.27
CA ARG A 73 42.25 44.52 26.40
C ARG A 73 43.14 43.43 26.99
N ASP A 74 44.27 43.78 27.60
CA ASP A 74 45.15 42.82 28.26
C ASP A 74 44.41 42.08 29.40
N LYS A 75 43.68 42.82 30.24
CA LYS A 75 42.81 42.24 31.29
C LYS A 75 41.63 41.42 30.74
N GLN A 76 41.22 41.62 29.50
CA GLN A 76 40.25 40.76 28.82
C GLN A 76 40.93 39.51 28.23
N LEU A 77 42.13 39.65 27.66
CA LEU A 77 42.94 38.56 27.12
C LEU A 77 43.39 37.58 28.21
N THR A 78 43.81 38.06 29.39
CA THR A 78 44.14 37.16 30.52
C THR A 78 42.92 36.40 30.99
N LYS A 79 41.78 37.07 31.22
CA LYS A 79 40.52 36.44 31.63
C LYS A 79 40.04 35.39 30.62
N LEU A 80 39.97 35.75 29.34
CA LEU A 80 39.57 34.81 28.29
C LEU A 80 40.57 33.65 28.16
N GLY A 81 41.86 33.88 28.43
CA GLY A 81 42.88 32.83 28.50
C GLY A 81 42.70 31.89 29.71
N GLU A 82 42.40 32.43 30.89
CA GLU A 82 42.09 31.70 32.12
C GLU A 82 40.80 30.89 31.98
N GLU A 83 39.73 31.49 31.47
CA GLU A 83 38.45 30.83 31.17
C GLU A 83 38.61 29.69 30.15
N LEU A 84 39.37 29.92 29.07
CA LEU A 84 39.68 28.93 28.05
C LEU A 84 40.59 27.81 28.57
N ALA A 85 41.53 28.11 29.47
CA ALA A 85 42.34 27.09 30.14
C ALA A 85 41.51 26.23 31.11
N ALA A 86 40.65 26.86 31.91
CA ALA A 86 39.74 26.17 32.82
C ALA A 86 38.73 25.29 32.07
N ALA A 87 38.15 25.78 30.97
CA ALA A 87 37.25 25.01 30.11
C ALA A 87 37.95 23.81 29.43
N ARG A 88 39.21 23.98 29.00
CA ARG A 88 40.01 22.86 28.47
C ARG A 88 40.30 21.81 29.56
N LEU A 89 40.65 22.23 30.77
CA LEU A 89 40.93 21.34 31.89
C LEU A 89 39.69 20.57 32.33
N SER A 90 38.55 21.24 32.51
CA SER A 90 37.30 20.59 32.90
C SER A 90 36.78 19.61 31.82
N HIS A 91 36.94 19.96 30.55
CA HIS A 91 36.62 19.06 29.43
C HIS A 91 37.57 17.84 29.37
N ALA A 92 38.87 18.02 29.62
CA ALA A 92 39.83 16.92 29.71
C ALA A 92 39.50 15.95 30.86
N LEU A 93 39.22 16.48 32.06
CA LEU A 93 38.82 15.70 33.22
C LEU A 93 37.47 14.98 33.00
N ALA A 94 36.51 15.62 32.33
CA ALA A 94 35.24 14.98 31.96
C ALA A 94 35.44 13.83 30.95
N ILE A 95 36.33 13.99 29.96
CA ILE A 95 36.72 12.90 29.05
C ILE A 95 37.37 11.76 29.83
N GLU A 96 38.29 12.05 30.75
CA GLU A 96 39.00 11.03 31.53
C GLU A 96 38.03 10.26 32.44
N GLN A 97 37.14 10.94 33.18
CA GLN A 97 36.09 10.30 33.98
C GLN A 97 35.17 9.43 33.12
N MET A 98 34.76 9.92 31.94
CA MET A 98 33.95 9.15 30.99
C MET A 98 34.72 8.00 30.33
N GLN A 99 36.05 8.00 30.29
CA GLN A 99 36.88 6.86 29.89
C GLN A 99 36.94 5.84 31.03
N GLN A 100 37.35 6.26 32.24
CA GLN A 100 37.43 5.42 33.43
C GLN A 100 36.11 4.69 33.73
N ALA A 101 34.97 5.38 33.63
CA ALA A 101 33.65 4.77 33.83
C ALA A 101 33.31 3.68 32.79
N ARG A 102 33.65 3.90 31.51
CA ARG A 102 33.48 2.89 30.46
C ARG A 102 34.45 1.72 30.63
N ASP A 103 35.65 1.97 31.15
CA ASP A 103 36.63 0.91 31.38
C ASP A 103 36.29 0.04 32.59
N THR A 104 35.74 0.61 33.67
CA THR A 104 35.23 -0.20 34.80
C THR A 104 33.96 -0.96 34.44
N GLU A 105 33.03 -0.37 33.68
CA GLU A 105 31.87 -1.08 33.12
C GLU A 105 32.31 -2.24 32.20
N ARG A 106 33.26 -1.99 31.29
CA ARG A 106 33.85 -2.99 30.40
C ARG A 106 34.53 -4.13 31.17
N GLN A 107 35.31 -3.82 32.21
CA GLN A 107 35.95 -4.82 33.06
C GLN A 107 34.91 -5.66 33.82
N HIS A 108 33.88 -5.03 34.40
CA HIS A 108 32.80 -5.72 35.09
C HIS A 108 32.02 -6.66 34.14
N LEU A 109 31.70 -6.21 32.93
CA LEU A 109 31.05 -7.05 31.91
C LEU A 109 31.91 -8.24 31.48
N ILE A 110 33.23 -8.05 31.33
CA ILE A 110 34.18 -9.13 31.01
C ILE A 110 34.26 -10.14 32.17
N GLN A 111 34.36 -9.68 33.42
CA GLN A 111 34.37 -10.55 34.60
C GLN A 111 33.05 -11.33 34.73
N GLN A 112 31.91 -10.68 34.51
CA GLN A 112 30.61 -11.34 34.57
C GLN A 112 30.40 -12.34 33.41
N ALA A 113 31.00 -12.09 32.24
CA ALA A 113 30.99 -13.05 31.14
C ALA A 113 31.87 -14.27 31.47
N ALA A 114 33.10 -14.06 31.93
CA ALA A 114 34.02 -15.12 32.30
C ALA A 114 33.45 -16.03 33.40
N ALA A 115 32.87 -15.47 34.47
CA ALA A 115 32.24 -16.26 35.54
C ALA A 115 31.02 -17.07 35.08
N LYS A 116 30.29 -16.60 34.05
CA LYS A 116 29.20 -17.36 33.41
C LYS A 116 29.72 -18.48 32.51
N GLU A 117 30.81 -18.24 31.80
CA GLU A 117 31.49 -19.23 30.95
C GLU A 117 32.10 -20.35 31.79
N GLU A 118 32.78 -19.99 32.90
CA GLU A 118 33.32 -20.92 33.89
C GLU A 118 32.23 -21.82 34.48
N ALA A 119 31.17 -21.23 35.07
CA ALA A 119 30.06 -22.00 35.64
C ALA A 119 29.29 -22.85 34.60
N ALA A 120 29.21 -22.40 33.34
CA ALA A 120 28.65 -23.22 32.26
C ALA A 120 29.59 -24.37 31.86
N SER A 121 30.91 -24.16 31.89
CA SER A 121 31.90 -25.20 31.61
C SER A 121 31.91 -26.30 32.69
N GLU A 122 31.73 -25.93 33.96
CA GLU A 122 31.54 -26.88 35.08
C GLU A 122 30.26 -27.71 34.87
N GLN A 123 29.14 -27.09 34.55
CA GLN A 123 27.88 -27.80 34.28
C GLN A 123 28.01 -28.75 33.08
N ILE A 124 28.70 -28.34 32.02
CA ILE A 124 29.00 -29.19 30.86
C ILE A 124 29.93 -30.35 31.25
N PHE A 125 30.87 -30.15 32.17
CA PHE A 125 31.72 -31.22 32.69
C PHE A 125 30.91 -32.24 33.50
N TYR A 126 30.10 -31.80 34.48
CA TYR A 126 29.25 -32.69 35.27
C TYR A 126 28.26 -33.49 34.40
N LEU A 127 27.58 -32.85 33.45
CA LEU A 127 26.64 -33.53 32.56
C LEU A 127 27.32 -34.54 31.61
N ARG A 128 28.60 -34.34 31.25
CA ARG A 128 29.39 -35.33 30.49
C ARG A 128 29.76 -36.53 31.35
N GLU A 129 30.13 -36.31 32.61
CA GLU A 129 30.45 -37.37 33.57
C GLU A 129 29.21 -38.21 33.90
N GLU A 130 28.05 -37.58 34.17
CA GLU A 130 26.76 -38.29 34.33
C GLU A 130 26.39 -39.10 33.08
N LEU A 131 26.56 -38.54 31.87
CA LEU A 131 26.31 -39.24 30.62
C LEU A 131 27.23 -40.46 30.45
N HIS A 132 28.52 -40.33 30.76
CA HIS A 132 29.46 -41.45 30.69
C HIS A 132 29.10 -42.57 31.68
N GLN A 133 28.69 -42.21 32.90
CA GLN A 133 28.21 -43.18 33.89
C GLN A 133 26.92 -43.90 33.43
N LEU A 134 26.02 -43.20 32.72
CA LEU A 134 24.83 -43.79 32.10
C LEU A 134 25.17 -44.72 30.92
N GLU A 135 26.21 -44.41 30.14
CA GLU A 135 26.72 -45.30 29.08
C GLU A 135 27.29 -46.59 29.67
N LEU A 136 28.16 -46.49 30.68
CA LEU A 136 28.71 -47.65 31.40
C LEU A 136 27.61 -48.50 32.06
N PHE A 137 26.59 -47.85 32.64
CA PHE A 137 25.43 -48.56 33.20
C PHE A 137 24.62 -49.29 32.11
N ARG A 138 24.44 -48.69 30.92
CA ARG A 138 23.79 -49.34 29.78
C ARG A 138 24.58 -50.57 29.31
N GLU A 139 25.90 -50.47 29.16
CA GLU A 139 26.75 -51.58 28.74
C GLU A 139 26.76 -52.73 29.77
N MET A 140 26.82 -52.40 31.07
CA MET A 140 26.68 -53.38 32.14
C MET A 140 25.29 -54.05 32.11
N LYS A 141 24.21 -53.27 31.93
CA LYS A 141 22.85 -53.79 31.82
C LYS A 141 22.69 -54.72 30.61
N ASP A 142 23.22 -54.34 29.45
CA ASP A 142 23.09 -55.13 28.22
C ASP A 142 23.92 -56.41 28.30
N THR A 143 25.12 -56.39 28.90
CA THR A 143 25.93 -57.60 29.15
C THR A 143 25.38 -58.50 30.26
N ILE A 144 24.54 -57.99 31.17
CA ILE A 144 23.75 -58.82 32.09
C ILE A 144 22.53 -59.41 31.33
N ALA A 145 21.89 -58.62 30.47
CA ALA A 145 20.72 -59.05 29.70
C ALA A 145 21.04 -60.09 28.60
N THR A 146 22.27 -60.13 28.08
CA THR A 146 22.72 -61.26 27.24
C THR A 146 22.94 -62.50 28.08
N LYS A 147 23.76 -62.42 29.15
CA LYS A 147 24.02 -63.56 30.06
C LYS A 147 22.75 -64.21 30.62
N LEU A 148 21.72 -63.41 30.93
CA LEU A 148 20.42 -63.95 31.35
C LEU A 148 19.73 -64.76 30.24
N LYS A 149 19.72 -64.29 29.00
CA LYS A 149 19.17 -65.04 27.85
C LYS A 149 19.99 -66.30 27.55
N ASP A 150 21.31 -66.22 27.66
CA ASP A 150 22.20 -67.35 27.44
C ASP A 150 21.94 -68.45 28.50
N LEU A 151 21.77 -68.06 29.77
CA LEU A 151 21.38 -68.97 30.85
C LEU A 151 19.94 -69.51 30.69
N GLU A 152 18.99 -68.67 30.27
CA GLU A 152 17.60 -69.09 29.99
C GLU A 152 17.56 -70.15 28.87
N THR A 153 18.30 -69.92 27.77
CA THR A 153 18.35 -70.85 26.64
C THR A 153 19.07 -72.16 26.98
N GLN A 154 20.17 -72.12 27.72
CA GLN A 154 20.84 -73.30 28.27
C GLN A 154 19.89 -74.10 29.17
N LEU A 155 19.19 -73.43 30.10
CA LEU A 155 18.24 -74.05 31.01
C LEU A 155 17.00 -74.63 30.31
N THR A 156 16.56 -74.07 29.17
CA THR A 156 15.55 -74.72 28.31
C THR A 156 16.10 -75.96 27.62
N LEU A 157 17.32 -75.90 27.08
CA LEU A 157 17.96 -77.02 26.40
C LEU A 157 18.21 -78.22 27.34
N GLU A 158 18.69 -77.96 28.56
CA GLU A 158 18.86 -79.00 29.59
C GLU A 158 17.51 -79.64 29.97
N ARG A 159 16.43 -78.86 30.06
CA ARG A 159 15.08 -79.38 30.33
C ARG A 159 14.53 -80.23 29.18
N GLU A 160 14.83 -79.89 27.94
CA GLU A 160 14.46 -80.68 26.78
C GLU A 160 15.26 -81.99 26.73
N GLN A 161 16.58 -81.94 26.96
CA GLN A 161 17.43 -83.13 27.06
C GLN A 161 17.02 -84.05 28.23
N ALA A 162 16.67 -83.51 29.39
CA ALA A 162 16.14 -84.26 30.52
C ALA A 162 14.78 -84.91 30.20
N ARG A 163 13.92 -84.23 29.44
CA ARG A 163 12.64 -84.77 28.97
C ARG A 163 12.82 -85.91 27.97
N ASP A 164 13.70 -85.73 26.99
CA ASP A 164 13.96 -86.72 25.95
C ASP A 164 14.64 -87.97 26.50
N THR A 165 15.56 -87.81 27.46
CA THR A 165 16.18 -88.94 28.17
C THR A 165 15.18 -89.68 29.07
N SER A 166 14.30 -88.99 29.79
CA SER A 166 13.18 -89.62 30.52
C SER A 166 12.28 -90.40 29.56
N GLY A 167 11.80 -89.77 28.49
CA GLY A 167 10.95 -90.40 27.48
C GLY A 167 11.63 -91.54 26.71
N ALA A 168 12.97 -91.57 26.63
CA ALA A 168 13.73 -92.70 26.08
C ALA A 168 13.85 -93.87 27.08
N LEU A 169 13.95 -93.61 28.37
CA LEU A 169 13.92 -94.64 29.42
C LEU A 169 12.51 -95.22 29.59
N GLU A 170 11.48 -94.38 29.62
CA GLU A 170 10.07 -94.78 29.69
C GLU A 170 9.69 -95.72 28.53
N ARG A 171 10.11 -95.40 27.29
CA ARG A 171 9.92 -96.29 26.13
C ARG A 171 10.57 -97.66 26.33
N LYS A 172 11.83 -97.72 26.78
CA LYS A 172 12.53 -98.98 27.06
C LYS A 172 11.82 -99.80 28.14
N PHE A 173 11.35 -99.18 29.22
CA PHE A 173 10.59 -99.86 30.26
C PHE A 173 9.23 -100.38 29.75
N LEU A 174 8.55 -99.64 28.88
CA LEU A 174 7.30 -100.11 28.25
C LEU A 174 7.54 -101.26 27.26
N GLU A 175 8.61 -101.20 26.46
CA GLU A 175 9.04 -102.27 25.56
C GLU A 175 9.38 -103.57 26.31
N GLU A 176 10.17 -103.47 27.39
CA GLU A 176 10.52 -104.62 28.24
C GLU A 176 9.28 -105.20 28.94
N LYS A 177 8.42 -104.34 29.51
CA LYS A 177 7.16 -104.76 30.14
C LYS A 177 6.24 -105.47 29.15
N ALA A 178 6.12 -104.96 27.92
CA ALA A 178 5.34 -105.60 26.86
C ALA A 178 5.95 -106.94 26.41
N ARG A 179 7.29 -107.04 26.36
CA ARG A 179 7.99 -108.30 26.07
C ARG A 179 7.69 -109.36 27.13
N LEU A 180 7.85 -109.01 28.41
CA LEU A 180 7.55 -109.88 29.55
C LEU A 180 6.08 -110.30 29.57
N GLN A 181 5.15 -109.36 29.38
CA GLN A 181 3.71 -109.68 29.33
C GLN A 181 3.41 -110.68 28.20
N LYS A 182 3.99 -110.50 27.00
CA LYS A 182 3.85 -111.44 25.88
C LYS A 182 4.48 -112.81 26.15
N GLU A 183 5.53 -112.89 26.97
CA GLU A 183 6.09 -114.15 27.46
C GLU A 183 5.17 -114.85 28.48
N HIS A 184 4.46 -114.11 29.32
CA HIS A 184 3.44 -114.66 30.23
C HIS A 184 2.18 -115.11 29.49
N GLU A 185 1.68 -114.32 28.54
CA GLU A 185 0.51 -114.65 27.70
C GLU A 185 0.74 -115.94 26.92
N LYS A 186 1.93 -116.14 26.32
CA LYS A 186 2.30 -117.41 25.66
C LYS A 186 2.22 -118.62 26.59
N LYS A 187 2.69 -118.49 27.85
CA LYS A 187 2.65 -119.59 28.84
C LYS A 187 1.19 -119.93 29.20
N ILE A 188 0.34 -118.92 29.36
CA ILE A 188 -1.10 -119.10 29.58
C ILE A 188 -1.77 -119.78 28.38
N GLU A 189 -1.39 -119.40 27.15
CA GLU A 189 -1.98 -119.96 25.93
C GLU A 189 -1.65 -121.46 25.74
N VAL A 190 -0.42 -121.88 26.07
CA VAL A 190 -0.04 -123.31 26.08
C VAL A 190 -0.89 -124.10 27.09
N VAL A 191 -1.06 -123.61 28.31
CA VAL A 191 -1.89 -124.27 29.34
C VAL A 191 -3.36 -124.37 28.90
N LYS A 192 -3.90 -123.32 28.26
CA LYS A 192 -5.26 -123.34 27.68
C LYS A 192 -5.39 -124.34 26.51
N GLN A 193 -4.35 -124.52 25.70
CA GLN A 193 -4.37 -125.46 24.58
C GLN A 193 -4.39 -126.90 25.08
N GLN A 194 -3.49 -127.24 26.01
CA GLN A 194 -3.42 -128.57 26.62
C GLN A 194 -4.76 -128.98 27.27
N ALA A 195 -5.33 -128.10 28.10
CA ALA A 195 -6.64 -128.34 28.72
C ALA A 195 -7.80 -128.50 27.72
N LYS A 196 -7.72 -127.90 26.52
CA LYS A 196 -8.71 -128.09 25.44
C LYS A 196 -8.53 -129.42 24.71
N GLU A 197 -7.30 -129.90 24.56
CA GLU A 197 -7.05 -131.19 23.92
C GLU A 197 -7.46 -132.35 24.83
N ASP A 198 -7.14 -132.28 26.12
CA ASP A 198 -7.61 -133.22 27.14
C ASP A 198 -9.15 -133.28 27.16
N ALA A 199 -9.82 -132.13 27.19
CA ALA A 199 -11.28 -132.04 27.13
C ALA A 199 -11.86 -132.58 25.81
N ARG A 200 -11.22 -132.33 24.66
CA ARG A 200 -11.66 -132.81 23.34
C ARG A 200 -11.56 -134.34 23.21
N ASN A 201 -10.55 -134.94 23.81
CA ASN A 201 -10.32 -136.38 23.75
C ASN A 201 -11.34 -137.18 24.59
N GLY A 202 -12.00 -136.54 25.56
CA GLY A 202 -13.02 -137.15 26.42
C GLY A 202 -14.48 -137.05 25.94
N LEU A 203 -14.76 -136.65 24.70
CA LEU A 203 -16.14 -136.43 24.20
C LEU A 203 -16.60 -137.46 23.17
N ASP A 204 -17.79 -138.02 23.37
CA ASP A 204 -18.44 -139.00 22.48
C ASP A 204 -18.85 -138.46 21.10
N ALA A 205 -19.16 -139.38 20.18
CA ALA A 205 -19.42 -139.08 18.76
C ALA A 205 -20.59 -138.09 18.54
N ASP A 206 -21.74 -138.31 19.18
CA ASP A 206 -22.89 -137.39 19.04
C ASP A 206 -22.63 -136.05 19.71
N THR A 207 -21.92 -136.02 20.84
CA THR A 207 -21.48 -134.78 21.49
C THR A 207 -20.57 -133.97 20.56
N ARG A 208 -19.64 -134.62 19.84
CA ARG A 208 -18.82 -133.97 18.81
C ARG A 208 -19.66 -133.44 17.64
N LYS A 209 -20.72 -134.14 17.22
CA LYS A 209 -21.66 -133.67 16.19
C LYS A 209 -22.45 -132.43 16.64
N ILE A 210 -23.01 -132.45 17.86
CA ILE A 210 -23.70 -131.32 18.48
C ILE A 210 -22.77 -130.10 18.59
N VAL A 211 -21.48 -130.32 18.90
CA VAL A 211 -20.47 -129.25 18.89
C VAL A 211 -20.23 -128.70 17.47
N THR A 212 -20.20 -129.52 16.42
CA THR A 212 -20.07 -129.01 15.03
C THR A 212 -21.30 -128.24 14.54
N ASP A 213 -22.51 -128.68 14.84
CA ASP A 213 -23.73 -127.97 14.44
C ASP A 213 -23.88 -126.64 15.22
N ASN A 214 -23.59 -126.63 16.53
CA ASN A 214 -23.52 -125.39 17.31
C ASN A 214 -22.41 -124.45 16.82
N LYS A 215 -21.26 -124.98 16.38
CA LYS A 215 -20.20 -124.17 15.76
C LYS A 215 -20.72 -123.47 14.50
N ARG A 216 -21.41 -124.19 13.59
CA ARG A 216 -21.98 -123.62 12.36
C ARG A 216 -23.03 -122.54 12.67
N MET A 217 -23.94 -122.79 13.61
CA MET A 217 -24.93 -121.79 14.04
C MET A 217 -24.29 -120.57 14.70
N GLY A 218 -23.21 -120.76 15.48
CA GLY A 218 -22.43 -119.67 16.05
C GLY A 218 -21.59 -118.89 15.04
N GLU A 219 -21.26 -119.47 13.88
CA GLU A 219 -20.60 -118.78 12.77
C GLU A 219 -21.60 -117.94 11.97
N GLU A 220 -22.78 -118.49 11.66
CA GLU A 220 -23.90 -117.75 11.06
C GLU A 220 -24.33 -116.56 11.92
N LEU A 221 -24.52 -116.76 13.23
CA LEU A 221 -24.89 -115.69 14.16
C LEU A 221 -23.82 -114.58 14.23
N ARG A 222 -22.53 -114.92 14.16
CA ARG A 222 -21.45 -113.91 14.08
C ARG A 222 -21.50 -113.11 12.80
N PHE A 223 -21.78 -113.75 11.66
CA PHE A 223 -21.93 -113.05 10.38
C PHE A 223 -23.11 -112.08 10.40
N GLN A 224 -24.27 -112.50 10.92
CA GLN A 224 -25.44 -111.64 11.08
C GLN A 224 -25.21 -110.49 12.07
N LEU A 225 -24.49 -110.73 13.18
CA LEU A 225 -24.07 -109.68 14.10
C LEU A 225 -23.12 -108.68 13.43
N GLN A 226 -22.09 -109.15 12.71
CA GLN A 226 -21.15 -108.29 11.99
C GLN A 226 -21.88 -107.40 10.97
N MET A 227 -22.75 -107.98 10.15
CA MET A 227 -23.58 -107.25 9.18
C MET A 227 -24.48 -106.21 9.87
N THR A 228 -25.05 -106.55 11.03
CA THR A 228 -25.85 -105.63 11.84
C THR A 228 -25.01 -104.48 12.40
N GLU A 229 -23.80 -104.75 12.89
CA GLU A 229 -22.87 -103.72 13.34
C GLU A 229 -22.38 -102.82 12.18
N GLU A 230 -22.15 -103.37 10.99
CA GLU A 230 -21.76 -102.61 9.79
C GLU A 230 -22.89 -101.66 9.36
N LEU A 231 -24.12 -102.15 9.24
CA LEU A 231 -25.30 -101.31 8.98
C LEU A 231 -25.53 -100.26 10.10
N GLN A 232 -25.24 -100.59 11.36
CA GLN A 232 -25.27 -99.60 12.45
C GLN A 232 -24.16 -98.55 12.30
N ARG A 233 -22.93 -98.93 11.95
CA ARG A 233 -21.83 -97.98 11.69
C ARG A 233 -22.18 -97.03 10.55
N GLU A 234 -22.76 -97.54 9.47
CA GLU A 234 -23.24 -96.71 8.35
C GLU A 234 -24.36 -95.78 8.77
N LYS A 235 -25.38 -96.27 9.50
CA LYS A 235 -26.44 -95.43 10.06
C LYS A 235 -25.88 -94.27 10.90
N HIS A 236 -24.94 -94.54 11.81
CA HIS A 236 -24.31 -93.49 12.64
C HIS A 236 -23.46 -92.51 11.80
N GLN A 237 -22.83 -92.96 10.70
CA GLN A 237 -22.15 -92.07 9.75
C GLN A 237 -23.13 -91.17 8.99
N PHE A 238 -24.27 -91.70 8.52
CA PHE A 238 -25.29 -90.89 7.86
C PHE A 238 -25.98 -89.92 8.83
N GLU A 239 -26.28 -90.34 10.05
CA GLU A 239 -26.81 -89.44 11.09
C GLU A 239 -25.84 -88.32 11.48
N SER A 240 -24.54 -88.61 11.61
CA SER A 240 -23.55 -87.58 11.93
C SER A 240 -23.36 -86.60 10.77
N ARG A 241 -23.29 -87.07 9.53
CA ARG A 241 -23.29 -86.21 8.33
C ARG A 241 -24.58 -85.36 8.22
N ALA A 242 -25.74 -85.93 8.53
CA ALA A 242 -27.00 -85.17 8.55
C ALA A 242 -26.98 -84.07 9.64
N LYS A 243 -26.41 -84.37 10.82
CA LYS A 243 -26.24 -83.39 11.91
C LYS A 243 -25.28 -82.26 11.51
N THR A 244 -24.13 -82.55 10.88
CA THR A 244 -23.20 -81.50 10.42
C THR A 244 -23.81 -80.64 9.30
N LEU A 245 -24.42 -81.26 8.29
CA LEU A 245 -25.06 -80.54 7.18
C LEU A 245 -26.23 -79.65 7.65
N ASN A 246 -26.97 -80.04 8.69
CA ASN A 246 -28.01 -79.21 9.29
C ASN A 246 -27.43 -77.98 10.00
N VAL A 247 -26.34 -78.14 10.77
CA VAL A 247 -25.62 -77.02 11.40
C VAL A 247 -25.00 -76.09 10.34
N GLU A 248 -24.43 -76.64 9.28
CA GLU A 248 -23.92 -75.87 8.14
C GLU A 248 -25.03 -75.06 7.45
N LEU A 249 -26.18 -75.69 7.15
CA LEU A 249 -27.34 -75.03 6.55
C LEU A 249 -27.85 -73.88 7.44
N GLN A 250 -28.01 -74.12 8.75
CA GLN A 250 -28.39 -73.07 9.70
C GLN A 250 -27.39 -71.91 9.72
N LEU A 251 -26.08 -72.21 9.66
CA LEU A 251 -25.03 -71.18 9.61
C LEU A 251 -25.07 -70.38 8.29
N GLN A 252 -25.39 -71.00 7.15
CA GLN A 252 -25.55 -70.27 5.88
C GLN A 252 -26.80 -69.36 5.93
N VAL A 253 -27.94 -69.83 6.42
CA VAL A 253 -29.15 -68.99 6.62
C VAL A 253 -28.88 -67.83 7.58
N GLN A 254 -28.10 -68.04 8.65
CA GLN A 254 -27.68 -66.95 9.53
C GLN A 254 -26.78 -65.93 8.81
N LYS A 255 -25.83 -66.36 7.98
CA LYS A 255 -25.00 -65.45 7.16
C LYS A 255 -25.84 -64.68 6.15
N GLU A 256 -26.74 -65.34 5.43
CA GLU A 256 -27.63 -64.70 4.44
C GLU A 256 -28.51 -63.64 5.10
N THR A 257 -29.13 -63.93 6.25
CA THR A 257 -29.91 -62.93 6.97
C THR A 257 -29.05 -61.80 7.55
N ALA A 258 -27.78 -62.05 7.87
CA ALA A 258 -26.83 -61.00 8.27
C ALA A 258 -26.43 -60.10 7.09
N PHE A 259 -26.10 -60.68 5.93
CA PHE A 259 -25.80 -59.93 4.71
C PHE A 259 -27.02 -59.15 4.21
N ALA A 260 -28.22 -59.71 4.27
CA ALA A 260 -29.47 -58.99 3.95
C ALA A 260 -29.68 -57.78 4.87
N LYS A 261 -29.44 -57.92 6.18
CA LYS A 261 -29.48 -56.80 7.14
C LYS A 261 -28.40 -55.74 6.85
N GLN A 262 -27.19 -56.15 6.47
CA GLN A 262 -26.11 -55.24 6.08
C GLN A 262 -26.45 -54.48 4.78
N ALA A 263 -26.90 -55.18 3.74
CA ALA A 263 -27.33 -54.58 2.48
C ALA A 263 -28.50 -53.61 2.69
N GLN A 264 -29.45 -53.93 3.60
CA GLN A 264 -30.53 -53.01 3.94
C GLN A 264 -30.04 -51.75 4.66
N ARG A 265 -29.01 -51.83 5.51
CA ARG A 265 -28.37 -50.65 6.14
C ARG A 265 -27.67 -49.80 5.08
N GLN A 266 -26.81 -50.41 4.26
CA GLN A 266 -26.12 -49.73 3.17
C GLN A 266 -27.08 -49.09 2.16
N ALA A 267 -28.23 -49.73 1.88
CA ALA A 267 -29.27 -49.15 1.03
C ALA A 267 -29.92 -47.90 1.66
N ARG A 268 -30.13 -47.88 3.00
CA ARG A 268 -30.63 -46.70 3.73
C ARG A 268 -29.59 -45.58 3.80
N GLU A 269 -28.32 -45.92 4.03
CA GLU A 269 -27.19 -44.98 4.01
C GLU A 269 -27.07 -44.35 2.62
N LEU A 270 -27.14 -45.15 1.55
CA LEU A 270 -27.11 -44.66 0.16
C LEU A 270 -28.33 -43.82 -0.21
N THR A 271 -29.54 -44.11 0.29
CA THR A 271 -30.70 -43.23 0.02
C THR A 271 -30.63 -41.93 0.82
N GLN A 272 -30.11 -41.94 2.05
CA GLN A 272 -29.82 -40.74 2.83
C GLN A 272 -28.75 -39.87 2.15
N LEU A 273 -27.61 -40.46 1.76
CA LEU A 273 -26.55 -39.74 1.03
C LEU A 273 -27.03 -39.19 -0.31
N ARG A 274 -27.91 -39.91 -1.03
CA ARG A 274 -28.55 -39.39 -2.26
C ARG A 274 -29.61 -38.31 -1.98
N ALA A 275 -30.16 -38.23 -0.77
CA ALA A 275 -31.06 -37.14 -0.38
C ALA A 275 -30.24 -35.88 -0.05
N THR A 276 -29.22 -36.00 0.80
CA THR A 276 -28.35 -34.87 1.17
C THR A 276 -27.53 -34.35 -0.01
N LEU A 277 -27.10 -35.22 -0.94
CA LEU A 277 -26.48 -34.80 -2.20
C LEU A 277 -27.45 -33.95 -3.03
N ARG A 278 -28.69 -34.40 -3.25
CA ARG A 278 -29.70 -33.61 -3.99
C ARG A 278 -30.06 -32.30 -3.29
N GLU A 279 -30.11 -32.28 -1.97
CA GLU A 279 -30.28 -31.03 -1.23
C GLU A 279 -29.10 -30.07 -1.43
N ALA A 280 -27.87 -30.58 -1.45
CA ALA A 280 -26.69 -29.77 -1.73
C ALA A 280 -26.67 -29.26 -3.18
N GLU A 281 -26.99 -30.12 -4.15
CA GLU A 281 -27.17 -29.77 -5.57
C GLU A 281 -28.25 -28.70 -5.76
N GLN A 282 -29.38 -28.81 -5.05
CA GLN A 282 -30.46 -27.80 -5.07
C GLN A 282 -30.03 -26.48 -4.42
N LYS A 283 -29.34 -26.52 -3.27
CA LYS A 283 -28.82 -25.31 -2.59
C LYS A 283 -27.77 -24.59 -3.44
N LEU A 284 -26.87 -25.34 -4.09
CA LEU A 284 -25.88 -24.82 -5.04
C LEU A 284 -26.55 -24.28 -6.31
N GLY A 285 -27.50 -24.99 -6.89
CA GLY A 285 -28.26 -24.55 -8.06
C GLY A 285 -29.06 -23.28 -7.80
N ALA A 286 -29.71 -23.17 -6.64
CA ALA A 286 -30.39 -21.96 -6.21
C ALA A 286 -29.42 -20.78 -5.97
N GLY A 287 -28.26 -21.04 -5.36
CA GLY A 287 -27.21 -20.03 -5.17
C GLY A 287 -26.62 -19.52 -6.49
N LEU A 288 -26.37 -20.41 -7.45
CA LEU A 288 -25.92 -20.05 -8.80
C LEU A 288 -27.00 -19.29 -9.59
N ALA A 289 -28.28 -19.69 -9.46
CA ALA A 289 -29.39 -18.97 -10.06
C ALA A 289 -29.51 -17.55 -9.49
N ALA A 290 -29.46 -17.39 -8.16
CA ALA A 290 -29.45 -16.10 -7.49
C ALA A 290 -28.26 -15.22 -7.94
N ALA A 291 -27.04 -15.75 -7.91
CA ALA A 291 -25.86 -15.02 -8.38
C ALA A 291 -25.96 -14.61 -9.87
N SER A 292 -26.56 -15.45 -10.73
CA SER A 292 -26.81 -15.10 -12.13
C SER A 292 -27.85 -13.98 -12.30
N TRP A 293 -28.86 -13.94 -11.43
CA TRP A 293 -29.87 -12.88 -11.38
C TRP A 293 -29.29 -11.57 -10.84
N ASP A 294 -28.45 -11.63 -9.81
CA ASP A 294 -27.73 -10.48 -9.26
C ASP A 294 -26.80 -9.88 -10.33
N VAL A 295 -26.00 -10.71 -11.02
CA VAL A 295 -25.18 -10.26 -12.16
C VAL A 295 -26.02 -9.62 -13.26
N HIS A 296 -27.18 -10.19 -13.62
CA HIS A 296 -28.06 -9.62 -14.65
C HIS A 296 -28.70 -8.29 -14.21
N THR A 297 -29.15 -8.18 -12.95
CA THR A 297 -29.74 -6.95 -12.42
C THR A 297 -28.70 -5.84 -12.21
N HIS A 298 -27.48 -6.17 -11.79
CA HIS A 298 -26.35 -5.24 -11.77
C HIS A 298 -25.95 -4.78 -13.17
N ALA A 299 -25.88 -5.68 -14.16
CA ALA A 299 -25.61 -5.32 -15.54
C ALA A 299 -26.68 -4.38 -16.11
N ALA A 300 -27.96 -4.72 -15.96
CA ALA A 300 -29.08 -3.89 -16.39
C ALA A 300 -29.17 -2.55 -15.64
N ARG A 301 -28.71 -2.48 -14.40
CA ARG A 301 -28.56 -1.22 -13.65
C ARG A 301 -27.45 -0.35 -14.26
N HIS A 302 -26.27 -0.91 -14.47
CA HIS A 302 -25.13 -0.18 -15.04
C HIS A 302 -25.36 0.21 -16.51
N GLU A 303 -26.17 -0.52 -17.29
CA GLU A 303 -26.61 -0.06 -18.62
C GLU A 303 -27.49 1.18 -18.54
N ARG A 304 -28.43 1.27 -17.57
CA ARG A 304 -29.24 2.48 -17.36
C ARG A 304 -28.39 3.66 -16.90
N GLU A 305 -27.56 3.47 -15.89
CA GLU A 305 -26.64 4.49 -15.36
C GLU A 305 -25.69 5.01 -16.47
N ARG A 306 -25.19 4.12 -17.35
CA ARG A 306 -24.39 4.51 -18.52
C ARG A 306 -25.23 5.25 -19.56
N GLY A 307 -26.47 4.85 -19.81
CA GLY A 307 -27.40 5.52 -20.72
C GLY A 307 -27.70 6.96 -20.28
N GLU A 308 -28.05 7.14 -19.01
CA GLU A 308 -28.26 8.44 -18.37
C GLU A 308 -27.00 9.32 -18.50
N LEU A 309 -25.82 8.80 -18.13
CA LEU A 309 -24.56 9.52 -18.28
C LEU A 309 -24.20 9.86 -19.74
N THR A 310 -24.59 9.02 -20.72
CA THR A 310 -24.40 9.39 -22.15
C THR A 310 -25.33 10.52 -22.58
N LEU A 311 -26.58 10.54 -22.12
CA LEU A 311 -27.52 11.63 -22.39
C LEU A 311 -27.06 12.94 -21.75
N ASP A 312 -26.57 12.91 -20.51
CA ASP A 312 -25.98 14.07 -19.84
C ASP A 312 -24.75 14.60 -20.60
N VAL A 313 -23.85 13.71 -21.02
CA VAL A 313 -22.66 14.09 -21.81
C VAL A 313 -23.06 14.71 -23.16
N GLU A 314 -24.10 14.20 -23.83
CA GLU A 314 -24.60 14.78 -25.08
C GLU A 314 -25.33 16.11 -24.86
N GLY A 315 -26.14 16.23 -23.82
CA GLY A 315 -26.80 17.48 -23.40
C GLY A 315 -25.80 18.57 -23.06
N LEU A 316 -24.78 18.25 -22.25
CA LEU A 316 -23.68 19.16 -21.92
C LEU A 316 -22.87 19.55 -23.17
N ARG A 317 -22.56 18.61 -24.07
CA ARG A 317 -21.91 18.92 -25.36
C ARG A 317 -22.76 19.88 -26.20
N GLN A 318 -24.09 19.70 -26.24
CA GLN A 318 -25.00 20.56 -26.99
C GLN A 318 -25.13 21.95 -26.34
N LEU A 319 -25.22 22.03 -25.02
CA LEU A 319 -25.20 23.29 -24.26
C LEU A 319 -23.89 24.06 -24.49
N VAL A 320 -22.75 23.38 -24.49
CA VAL A 320 -21.44 23.97 -24.83
C VAL A 320 -21.39 24.46 -26.28
N ARG A 321 -21.99 23.76 -27.26
CA ARG A 321 -22.11 24.26 -28.64
C ARG A 321 -22.97 25.52 -28.74
N LEU A 322 -24.10 25.56 -28.01
CA LEU A 322 -25.00 26.73 -27.95
C LEU A 322 -24.32 27.92 -27.29
N LYS A 323 -23.70 27.75 -26.12
CA LYS A 323 -22.94 28.83 -25.45
C LYS A 323 -21.75 29.31 -26.28
N ASN A 324 -21.08 28.43 -27.02
CA ASN A 324 -20.07 28.85 -28.01
C ASN A 324 -20.66 29.55 -29.24
N ARG A 325 -21.94 29.36 -29.60
CA ARG A 325 -22.63 30.15 -30.62
C ARG A 325 -23.01 31.52 -30.07
N GLU A 326 -23.58 31.59 -28.88
CA GLU A 326 -23.86 32.84 -28.16
C GLU A 326 -22.60 33.69 -27.98
N LEU A 327 -21.50 33.11 -27.48
CA LEU A 327 -20.22 33.82 -27.32
C LEU A 327 -19.65 34.32 -28.66
N ARG A 328 -19.88 33.61 -29.78
CA ARG A 328 -19.50 34.11 -31.11
C ARG A 328 -20.41 35.23 -31.59
N ASN A 329 -21.71 35.19 -31.29
CA ASN A 329 -22.64 36.28 -31.58
C ASN A 329 -22.31 37.52 -30.73
N LEU A 330 -22.07 37.38 -29.43
CA LEU A 330 -21.65 38.45 -28.54
C LEU A 330 -20.32 39.08 -28.98
N ARG A 331 -19.34 38.28 -29.40
CA ARG A 331 -18.09 38.81 -29.98
C ARG A 331 -18.32 39.57 -31.29
N ARG A 332 -19.20 39.09 -32.16
CA ARG A 332 -19.59 39.80 -33.41
C ARG A 332 -20.31 41.12 -33.11
N LEU A 333 -21.24 41.12 -32.16
CA LEU A 333 -21.99 42.31 -31.75
C LEU A 333 -21.06 43.34 -31.09
N ALA A 334 -20.19 42.91 -30.16
CA ALA A 334 -19.18 43.76 -29.56
C ALA A 334 -18.22 44.34 -30.62
N GLN A 335 -17.77 43.55 -31.60
CA GLN A 335 -16.97 44.04 -32.72
C GLN A 335 -17.77 45.02 -33.60
N SER A 336 -19.06 44.78 -33.83
CA SER A 336 -19.92 45.69 -34.58
C SER A 336 -20.09 47.04 -33.86
N ILE A 337 -20.29 47.03 -32.55
CA ILE A 337 -20.35 48.24 -31.71
C ILE A 337 -18.99 48.98 -31.72
N LEU A 338 -17.87 48.25 -31.65
CA LEU A 338 -16.53 48.85 -31.75
C LEU A 338 -16.29 49.47 -33.14
N ASN A 339 -16.72 48.80 -34.22
CA ASN A 339 -16.64 49.32 -35.57
C ASN A 339 -17.53 50.57 -35.73
N GLN A 340 -18.81 50.51 -35.37
CA GLN A 340 -19.74 51.65 -35.39
C GLN A 340 -19.20 52.85 -34.58
N ARG A 341 -18.61 52.58 -33.40
CA ARG A 341 -17.93 53.61 -32.61
C ARG A 341 -16.75 54.21 -33.36
N THR A 342 -15.92 53.37 -33.99
CA THR A 342 -14.77 53.80 -34.79
C THR A 342 -15.22 54.65 -35.99
N ASP A 343 -16.30 54.26 -36.67
CA ASP A 343 -16.90 55.00 -37.79
C ASP A 343 -17.45 56.37 -37.34
N VAL A 344 -18.02 56.45 -36.13
CA VAL A 344 -18.50 57.71 -35.54
C VAL A 344 -17.33 58.60 -35.08
N GLU A 345 -16.28 58.03 -34.49
CA GLU A 345 -15.06 58.76 -34.12
C GLU A 345 -14.31 59.28 -35.35
N GLN A 346 -14.20 58.47 -36.42
CA GLN A 346 -13.68 58.91 -37.72
C GLN A 346 -14.56 60.01 -38.34
N PHE A 347 -15.89 59.82 -38.39
CA PHE A 347 -16.80 60.83 -38.94
C PHE A 347 -16.77 62.15 -38.14
N PHE A 348 -16.55 62.10 -36.83
CA PHE A 348 -16.34 63.30 -35.99
C PHE A 348 -15.03 64.02 -36.36
N LEU A 349 -13.94 63.28 -36.57
CA LEU A 349 -12.66 63.83 -37.02
C LEU A 349 -12.74 64.40 -38.45
N ASP A 350 -13.39 63.70 -39.39
CA ASP A 350 -13.62 64.16 -40.76
C ASP A 350 -14.52 65.41 -40.79
N SER A 351 -15.56 65.47 -39.94
CA SER A 351 -16.41 66.65 -39.81
C SER A 351 -15.64 67.84 -39.25
N LEU A 352 -14.77 67.62 -38.26
CA LEU A 352 -13.86 68.66 -37.74
C LEU A 352 -12.88 69.13 -38.82
N ASP A 353 -12.27 68.21 -39.57
CA ASP A 353 -11.28 68.56 -40.60
C ASP A 353 -11.92 69.19 -41.84
N LEU A 354 -13.15 68.83 -42.20
CA LEU A 354 -13.94 69.54 -43.21
C LEU A 354 -14.18 70.99 -42.76
N VAL A 355 -14.62 71.19 -41.52
CA VAL A 355 -14.84 72.54 -40.96
C VAL A 355 -13.54 73.33 -40.82
N LYS A 356 -12.42 72.71 -40.44
CA LYS A 356 -11.09 73.37 -40.48
C LYS A 356 -10.70 73.79 -41.88
N ARG A 357 -10.88 72.93 -42.89
CA ARG A 357 -10.59 73.26 -44.31
C ARG A 357 -11.51 74.36 -44.83
N GLU A 358 -12.76 74.40 -44.40
CA GLU A 358 -13.72 75.47 -44.70
C GLU A 358 -13.28 76.79 -44.04
N ILE A 359 -12.91 76.79 -42.75
CA ILE A 359 -12.35 77.96 -42.05
C ILE A 359 -11.02 78.42 -42.68
N GLU A 360 -10.14 77.50 -43.07
CA GLU A 360 -8.90 77.83 -43.78
C GLU A 360 -9.17 78.43 -45.16
N ARG A 361 -10.18 77.92 -45.90
CA ARG A 361 -10.63 78.47 -47.18
C ARG A 361 -11.20 79.86 -46.99
N GLU A 362 -12.11 80.06 -46.05
CA GLU A 362 -12.70 81.38 -45.78
C GLU A 362 -11.66 82.39 -45.27
N CYS A 363 -10.72 81.97 -44.43
CA CYS A 363 -9.58 82.81 -44.03
C CYS A 363 -8.66 83.14 -45.21
N LYS A 364 -8.40 82.21 -46.14
CA LYS A 364 -7.63 82.46 -47.37
C LYS A 364 -8.37 83.41 -48.30
N GLU A 365 -9.63 83.12 -48.66
CA GLU A 365 -10.43 84.00 -49.51
C GLU A 365 -10.65 85.38 -48.87
N LYS A 366 -10.78 85.46 -47.54
CA LYS A 366 -10.85 86.75 -46.84
C LYS A 366 -9.51 87.48 -46.88
N HIS A 367 -8.39 86.79 -46.66
CA HIS A 367 -7.07 87.39 -46.81
C HIS A 367 -6.81 87.84 -48.25
N GLU A 368 -7.24 87.07 -49.26
CA GLU A 368 -7.20 87.45 -50.68
C GLU A 368 -8.09 88.66 -50.97
N ARG A 369 -9.32 88.71 -50.45
CA ARG A 369 -10.20 89.90 -50.56
C ARG A 369 -9.62 91.13 -49.87
N ASP A 370 -9.06 90.97 -48.67
CA ASP A 370 -8.44 92.05 -47.90
C ASP A 370 -7.12 92.52 -48.57
N ASN A 371 -6.38 91.61 -49.22
CA ASN A 371 -5.16 91.91 -49.98
C ASN A 371 -5.48 92.55 -51.35
N GLU A 372 -6.50 92.06 -52.08
CA GLU A 372 -7.08 92.75 -53.24
C GLU A 372 -7.50 94.18 -52.87
N ARG A 373 -8.19 94.33 -51.73
CA ARG A 373 -8.66 95.62 -51.23
C ARG A 373 -7.48 96.52 -50.86
N TYR A 374 -6.43 95.98 -50.25
CA TYR A 374 -5.17 96.69 -50.01
C TYR A 374 -4.50 97.15 -51.32
N TYR A 375 -4.37 96.28 -52.33
CA TYR A 375 -3.82 96.68 -53.64
C TYR A 375 -4.71 97.69 -54.38
N ARG A 376 -6.04 97.60 -54.22
CA ARG A 376 -7.02 98.52 -54.82
C ARG A 376 -6.96 99.89 -54.13
N ASP A 377 -6.91 99.92 -52.80
CA ASP A 377 -6.78 101.13 -52.00
C ASP A 377 -5.39 101.79 -52.17
N MET A 378 -4.31 101.00 -52.28
CA MET A 378 -2.95 101.48 -52.59
C MET A 378 -2.88 102.16 -53.97
N ASN A 379 -3.51 101.57 -55.00
CA ASN A 379 -3.62 102.18 -56.32
C ASN A 379 -4.49 103.46 -56.31
N CYS A 380 -5.56 103.50 -55.51
CA CYS A 380 -6.39 104.69 -55.35
C CYS A 380 -5.67 105.83 -54.59
N ALA A 381 -4.87 105.51 -53.56
CA ALA A 381 -4.15 106.48 -52.75
C ALA A 381 -3.02 107.21 -53.51
N LEU A 382 -2.50 106.63 -54.61
CA LEU A 382 -1.41 107.20 -55.40
C LEU A 382 -1.87 108.09 -56.58
N GLY A 383 -3.17 108.14 -56.90
CA GLY A 383 -3.76 109.21 -57.72
C GLY A 383 -3.34 109.27 -59.21
N ILE A 384 -2.72 108.23 -59.77
CA ILE A 384 -2.16 108.27 -61.14
C ILE A 384 -3.24 108.03 -62.21
N ARG A 385 -3.47 109.02 -63.08
CA ARG A 385 -4.05 108.83 -64.42
C ARG A 385 -2.94 108.81 -65.50
N PRO A 386 -3.16 108.20 -66.68
CA PRO A 386 -2.06 107.65 -67.48
C PRO A 386 -1.29 108.68 -68.32
N SER A 387 0.05 108.57 -68.31
CA SER A 387 1.01 109.41 -69.06
C SER A 387 1.11 110.87 -68.53
N ILE A 388 2.23 111.60 -68.59
CA ILE A 388 3.40 111.52 -69.48
C ILE A 388 4.74 111.74 -68.72
N ARG A 389 5.69 110.82 -68.95
CA ARG A 389 7.17 110.97 -69.05
C ARG A 389 7.86 112.27 -68.55
N PHE A 390 8.82 112.13 -67.64
CA PHE A 390 10.02 112.99 -67.55
C PHE A 390 11.32 112.20 -67.84
N PRO A 391 12.32 112.75 -68.58
CA PRO A 391 13.64 112.14 -68.87
C PRO A 391 14.78 112.86 -68.08
N LYS A 392 16.07 112.52 -68.14
CA LYS A 392 16.90 111.31 -68.41
C LYS A 392 18.33 111.72 -68.03
N LEU A 393 19.14 110.84 -67.41
CA LEU A 393 20.61 110.94 -67.49
C LEU A 393 21.24 109.55 -67.62
N THR A 394 22.44 109.50 -68.18
CA THR A 394 23.15 108.28 -68.62
C THR A 394 24.57 108.24 -68.10
N SER A 395 25.04 107.05 -67.71
CA SER A 395 26.44 106.65 -67.84
C SER A 395 26.52 105.16 -68.25
N PRO A 396 27.61 104.70 -68.91
CA PRO A 396 27.59 103.46 -69.70
C PRO A 396 28.52 102.34 -69.18
N THR A 397 28.59 101.23 -69.93
CA THR A 397 29.60 100.15 -69.86
C THR A 397 29.38 99.17 -68.67
N SER A 398 28.92 97.90 -68.84
CA SER A 398 29.39 96.75 -69.67
C SER A 398 30.65 96.05 -69.08
N PRO A 399 30.85 94.72 -69.22
CA PRO A 399 29.89 93.61 -69.26
C PRO A 399 30.26 92.38 -68.37
N ALA A 400 29.25 91.74 -67.75
CA ALA A 400 29.33 90.38 -67.14
C ALA A 400 30.42 90.17 -66.05
N PRO A 401 30.63 88.95 -65.53
CA PRO A 401 29.67 87.94 -65.05
C PRO A 401 29.75 87.73 -63.51
N ARG A 402 28.89 86.85 -62.97
CA ARG A 402 28.98 86.15 -61.66
C ARG A 402 28.78 86.92 -60.33
N GLN A 403 27.90 86.32 -59.51
CA GLN A 403 28.04 86.03 -58.06
C GLN A 403 27.94 87.13 -56.98
N SER A 404 27.62 86.62 -55.77
CA SER A 404 27.78 87.18 -54.41
C SER A 404 26.67 88.05 -53.78
N SER A 405 26.15 87.51 -52.66
CA SER A 405 25.74 88.14 -51.39
C SER A 405 24.77 89.35 -51.36
N ALA A 406 23.53 89.07 -50.91
CA ALA A 406 22.97 89.44 -49.58
C ALA A 406 22.79 90.93 -49.19
N PRO A 407 21.96 91.30 -48.17
CA PRO A 407 21.25 90.43 -47.20
C PRO A 407 19.73 90.70 -46.98
N THR A 408 19.10 89.75 -46.26
CA THR A 408 17.89 89.88 -45.42
C THR A 408 16.56 90.34 -46.05
N GLY A 409 15.62 89.40 -46.22
CA GLY A 409 14.21 89.66 -46.52
C GLY A 409 13.44 88.37 -46.84
N GLN A 410 13.15 87.52 -45.84
CA GLN A 410 12.51 86.22 -46.06
C GLN A 410 10.97 86.30 -46.20
N PRO A 411 10.37 85.58 -47.17
CA PRO A 411 8.92 85.33 -47.18
C PRO A 411 8.57 84.20 -46.21
N GLN A 412 7.60 84.40 -45.33
CA GLN A 412 7.10 83.34 -44.42
C GLN A 412 5.76 82.78 -44.90
N HIS A 413 5.69 81.44 -44.94
CA HIS A 413 4.50 80.68 -45.31
C HIS A 413 3.40 80.80 -44.24
N ILE A 414 2.16 81.12 -44.65
CA ILE A 414 1.00 81.03 -43.76
C ILE A 414 0.56 79.57 -43.66
N THR A 415 0.98 78.89 -42.59
CA THR A 415 0.50 77.55 -42.22
C THR A 415 0.11 77.51 -40.74
N ALA A 416 -0.86 78.34 -40.36
CA ALA A 416 -1.44 78.35 -39.02
C ALA A 416 -2.34 77.12 -38.83
N LYS A 417 -1.96 76.20 -37.94
CA LYS A 417 -2.83 75.08 -37.54
C LYS A 417 -4.01 75.62 -36.73
N VAL A 418 -5.24 75.45 -37.23
CA VAL A 418 -6.46 75.84 -36.51
C VAL A 418 -6.64 74.95 -35.28
N ASP A 419 -6.55 75.54 -34.09
CA ASP A 419 -6.67 74.83 -32.82
C ASP A 419 -8.14 74.73 -32.37
N LEU A 420 -8.52 73.65 -31.67
CA LEU A 420 -9.93 73.34 -31.33
C LEU A 420 -10.61 74.43 -30.48
N ARG A 421 -9.81 75.19 -29.72
CA ARG A 421 -10.28 76.35 -28.93
C ARG A 421 -10.67 77.56 -29.78
N GLN A 422 -10.24 77.63 -31.05
CA GLN A 422 -10.41 78.78 -31.93
C GLN A 422 -11.66 78.71 -32.84
N LEU A 423 -12.29 77.53 -33.00
CA LEU A 423 -13.57 77.41 -33.72
C LEU A 423 -14.67 78.25 -33.03
N ARG A 424 -15.57 78.84 -33.84
CA ARG A 424 -16.72 79.60 -33.33
C ARG A 424 -17.74 78.67 -32.65
N TRP A 425 -18.67 79.26 -31.90
CA TRP A 425 -19.81 78.53 -31.36
C TRP A 425 -20.69 77.95 -32.47
N GLU A 426 -20.91 78.69 -33.56
CA GLU A 426 -21.67 78.23 -34.73
C GLU A 426 -21.04 76.98 -35.37
N ASP A 427 -19.70 76.97 -35.55
CA ASP A 427 -18.96 75.85 -36.13
C ASP A 427 -19.06 74.59 -35.26
N ARG A 428 -18.89 74.76 -33.94
CA ARG A 428 -18.99 73.66 -32.96
C ARG A 428 -20.39 73.05 -32.96
N GLU A 429 -21.43 73.87 -33.03
CA GLU A 429 -22.80 73.39 -33.14
C GLU A 429 -23.03 72.65 -34.47
N ARG A 430 -22.48 73.13 -35.58
CA ARG A 430 -22.57 72.49 -36.91
C ARG A 430 -21.91 71.11 -36.92
N VAL A 431 -20.72 70.95 -36.32
CA VAL A 431 -20.05 69.64 -36.15
C VAL A 431 -20.88 68.71 -35.26
N LEU A 432 -21.41 69.20 -34.14
CA LEU A 432 -22.27 68.39 -33.26
C LEU A 432 -23.55 67.95 -33.96
N ARG A 433 -24.23 68.84 -34.71
CA ARG A 433 -25.43 68.50 -35.51
C ARG A 433 -25.15 67.41 -36.54
N LEU A 434 -24.02 67.49 -37.27
CA LEU A 434 -23.59 66.46 -38.21
C LEU A 434 -23.39 65.11 -37.51
N VAL A 435 -22.71 65.11 -36.37
CA VAL A 435 -22.34 63.88 -35.65
C VAL A 435 -23.54 63.25 -34.95
N PHE A 436 -24.46 64.04 -34.37
CA PHE A 436 -25.74 63.52 -33.89
C PHE A 436 -26.60 62.94 -35.03
N ALA A 437 -26.63 63.59 -36.20
CA ALA A 437 -27.31 63.03 -37.37
C ALA A 437 -26.71 61.67 -37.80
N LYS A 438 -25.38 61.53 -37.76
CA LYS A 438 -24.69 60.25 -38.02
C LYS A 438 -25.00 59.19 -36.96
N ILE A 439 -24.93 59.53 -35.66
CA ILE A 439 -25.23 58.61 -34.55
C ILE A 439 -26.67 58.07 -34.64
N ASN A 440 -27.64 58.95 -34.91
CA ASN A 440 -29.05 58.56 -35.02
C ASN A 440 -29.31 57.64 -36.22
N HIS A 441 -28.58 57.80 -37.34
CA HIS A 441 -28.59 56.86 -38.46
C HIS A 441 -27.86 55.54 -38.15
N SER A 442 -26.79 55.56 -37.35
CA SER A 442 -26.08 54.33 -36.94
C SER A 442 -26.89 53.47 -35.98
N GLN A 443 -27.67 54.08 -35.07
CA GLN A 443 -28.52 53.34 -34.11
C GLN A 443 -29.72 52.66 -34.77
N SER A 444 -30.35 53.30 -35.75
CA SER A 444 -31.53 52.77 -36.46
C SER A 444 -31.25 51.54 -37.35
N PHE A 445 -30.00 51.10 -37.46
CA PHE A 445 -29.63 49.84 -38.11
C PHE A 445 -29.73 48.60 -37.18
N VAL A 446 -29.98 48.78 -35.88
CA VAL A 446 -29.93 47.69 -34.89
C VAL A 446 -31.30 47.01 -34.68
N ASP A 447 -32.41 47.74 -34.82
CA ASP A 447 -33.77 47.25 -34.50
C ASP A 447 -34.43 46.36 -35.58
N MET A 448 -33.72 45.97 -36.64
CA MET A 448 -34.27 45.27 -37.82
C MET A 448 -33.63 43.89 -38.05
N GLN A 449 -33.33 43.14 -36.98
CA GLN A 449 -32.74 41.80 -37.11
C GLN A 449 -33.05 40.80 -35.96
N ASP A 450 -34.28 40.81 -35.45
CA ASP A 450 -34.90 39.65 -34.80
C ASP A 450 -36.08 39.13 -35.66
N ASP A 451 -36.66 37.98 -35.27
CA ASP A 451 -37.62 37.13 -36.01
C ASP A 451 -37.07 36.44 -37.29
N ILE A 452 -37.45 35.20 -37.65
CA ILE A 452 -38.42 34.24 -37.09
C ILE A 452 -37.89 32.78 -37.25
N PRO A 453 -38.35 31.79 -36.46
CA PRO A 453 -37.88 30.40 -36.51
C PRO A 453 -38.73 29.49 -37.43
N PRO A 454 -38.28 28.24 -37.69
CA PRO A 454 -39.16 27.15 -38.10
C PRO A 454 -39.23 26.00 -37.07
N GLU A 455 -40.44 25.69 -36.64
CA GLU A 455 -40.85 24.31 -36.31
C GLU A 455 -40.79 23.46 -37.62
N THR A 456 -40.73 22.13 -37.67
CA THR A 456 -41.44 21.08 -36.94
C THR A 456 -40.72 19.74 -37.17
N ILE A 457 -41.07 18.68 -36.43
CA ILE A 457 -41.76 17.50 -37.00
C ILE A 457 -42.34 16.69 -35.83
N GLU A 458 -43.59 16.25 -35.98
CA GLU A 458 -44.33 15.58 -34.92
C GLU A 458 -44.10 14.06 -34.85
N THR A 459 -44.54 13.51 -33.72
CA THR A 459 -44.84 12.08 -33.48
C THR A 459 -45.90 11.55 -34.50
N PRO A 460 -46.18 10.22 -34.65
CA PRO A 460 -46.81 9.40 -33.60
C PRO A 460 -46.45 7.88 -33.61
N PRO A 461 -46.98 7.05 -32.69
CA PRO A 461 -46.56 5.65 -32.52
C PRO A 461 -47.43 4.63 -33.29
N LYS A 462 -47.05 3.34 -33.26
CA LYS A 462 -47.95 2.22 -33.60
C LYS A 462 -47.89 1.08 -32.58
N HIS A 463 -49.08 0.72 -32.08
CA HIS A 463 -49.32 -0.55 -31.39
C HIS A 463 -49.10 -1.74 -32.33
N LEU A 464 -48.78 -2.90 -31.74
CA LEU A 464 -49.51 -4.13 -32.05
C LEU A 464 -50.25 -4.60 -30.79
N ARG A 465 -51.50 -5.03 -30.96
CA ARG A 465 -52.40 -5.44 -29.87
C ARG A 465 -53.21 -6.67 -30.28
N SER A 466 -52.76 -7.86 -29.83
CA SER A 466 -53.62 -9.05 -29.69
C SER A 466 -54.20 -9.53 -31.05
N PRO A 467 -55.24 -10.42 -31.15
CA PRO A 467 -55.94 -11.21 -30.13
C PRO A 467 -56.26 -12.68 -30.51
N ASN A 468 -56.98 -13.37 -29.61
CA ASN A 468 -57.94 -14.48 -29.88
C ASN A 468 -57.41 -15.87 -30.32
N GLN A 469 -58.12 -17.00 -30.11
CA GLN A 469 -59.16 -17.37 -29.13
C GLN A 469 -59.31 -18.92 -29.00
N ARG A 470 -59.83 -19.38 -27.86
CA ARG A 470 -60.73 -20.55 -27.61
C ARG A 470 -60.66 -21.80 -28.53
N GLU A 471 -60.45 -22.97 -27.90
CA GLU A 471 -61.53 -23.94 -27.53
C GLU A 471 -61.19 -24.50 -26.12
N THR A 472 -62.04 -24.82 -25.14
CA THR A 472 -63.46 -25.22 -24.97
C THR A 472 -63.82 -26.71 -25.10
N LYS A 473 -63.46 -27.51 -24.08
CA LYS A 473 -64.27 -28.58 -23.48
C LYS A 473 -64.04 -28.52 -21.96
N ARG A 474 -64.96 -28.05 -21.09
CA ARG A 474 -66.22 -28.68 -20.64
C ARG A 474 -66.08 -30.17 -20.25
N SER A 475 -65.85 -30.38 -18.95
CA SER A 475 -66.69 -31.09 -17.95
C SER A 475 -68.09 -31.61 -18.39
N PRO A 476 -68.80 -32.49 -17.63
CA PRO A 476 -68.64 -32.74 -16.18
C PRO A 476 -68.99 -34.19 -15.67
N GLU A 477 -69.24 -34.34 -14.36
CA GLU A 477 -70.14 -35.34 -13.70
C GLU A 477 -69.76 -36.86 -13.73
N VAL A 478 -70.21 -37.78 -12.84
CA VAL A 478 -70.86 -37.74 -11.49
C VAL A 478 -70.68 -39.09 -10.74
N TYR A 479 -70.80 -39.07 -9.40
CA TYR A 479 -71.06 -40.14 -8.39
C TYR A 479 -70.89 -41.64 -8.72
N PHE A 480 -70.23 -42.37 -7.81
CA PHE A 480 -70.75 -43.39 -6.84
C PHE A 480 -69.53 -44.22 -6.37
N ALA A 481 -69.12 -44.33 -5.10
CA ALA A 481 -69.82 -44.65 -3.85
C ALA A 481 -70.29 -46.12 -3.74
N THR A 482 -69.39 -46.99 -3.24
CA THR A 482 -69.75 -48.26 -2.56
C THR A 482 -68.71 -48.64 -1.49
N GLU A 483 -69.12 -49.48 -0.55
CA GLU A 483 -68.43 -49.84 0.70
C GLU A 483 -67.55 -51.10 0.63
N PRO A 484 -66.74 -51.41 1.67
CA PRO A 484 -65.89 -52.60 1.72
C PRO A 484 -66.61 -53.87 2.25
N GLN A 485 -66.29 -55.02 1.65
CA GLN A 485 -66.32 -56.34 2.30
C GLN A 485 -65.02 -57.09 1.90
N ALA A 486 -64.30 -57.86 2.73
CA ALA A 486 -64.59 -58.60 3.96
C ALA A 486 -65.17 -60.01 3.76
N GLU A 487 -64.27 -61.00 3.61
CA GLU A 487 -64.43 -62.41 4.01
C GLU A 487 -63.08 -62.83 4.65
N SER A 488 -63.05 -63.35 5.88
CA SER A 488 -63.36 -64.73 6.31
C SER A 488 -62.09 -65.60 6.35
N GLY A 489 -61.84 -66.47 7.33
CA GLY A 489 -62.75 -66.98 8.37
C GLY A 489 -62.31 -66.76 9.83
N ARG A 490 -63.11 -67.36 10.73
CA ARG A 490 -63.06 -67.25 12.19
C ARG A 490 -62.62 -68.57 12.83
N ASN A 491 -62.12 -68.45 14.07
CA ASN A 491 -62.27 -69.38 15.21
C ASN A 491 -62.00 -70.89 15.00
N MET A 492 -61.14 -71.44 15.86
CA MET A 492 -61.65 -72.13 17.05
C MET A 492 -60.75 -71.86 18.27
N ALA A 493 -61.30 -72.10 19.45
CA ALA A 493 -60.59 -72.12 20.73
C ALA A 493 -60.66 -73.55 21.32
N ASP A 494 -60.29 -73.69 22.60
CA ASP A 494 -60.42 -74.90 23.43
C ASP A 494 -59.46 -76.07 23.07
N ASN A 495 -59.04 -76.95 23.98
CA ASN A 495 -58.80 -76.87 25.44
C ASN A 495 -57.98 -78.12 25.87
N GLU A 496 -57.39 -78.11 27.08
CA GLU A 496 -56.99 -79.28 27.90
C GLU A 496 -55.93 -80.32 27.43
N GLY A 497 -55.15 -80.82 28.41
CA GLY A 497 -54.74 -82.25 28.44
C GLY A 497 -53.27 -82.63 28.66
N GLY A 498 -52.82 -82.78 29.92
CA GLY A 498 -51.53 -83.40 30.29
C GLY A 498 -50.28 -82.52 30.10
N GLY A 499 -49.14 -82.73 30.77
CA GLY A 499 -48.63 -83.88 31.52
C GLY A 499 -47.45 -84.53 30.78
N GLU A 500 -46.26 -84.81 31.35
CA GLU A 500 -45.81 -84.76 32.76
C GLU A 500 -44.27 -84.62 32.90
N THR A 501 -43.81 -83.89 33.94
CA THR A 501 -42.58 -84.16 34.75
C THR A 501 -41.14 -84.08 34.17
N LEU A 502 -40.18 -84.08 35.12
CA LEU A 502 -38.70 -84.23 35.02
C LEU A 502 -37.93 -83.08 34.34
N SER A 503 -37.09 -82.23 34.98
CA SER A 503 -36.24 -82.22 36.21
C SER A 503 -34.73 -82.50 35.97
N MET A 504 -33.89 -82.03 36.93
CA MET A 504 -32.41 -82.00 36.91
C MET A 504 -31.80 -81.01 35.88
N SER A 505 -31.13 -79.90 36.21
CA SER A 505 -30.42 -79.38 37.41
C SER A 505 -28.97 -79.85 37.62
N LEU A 506 -28.04 -78.87 37.60
CA LEU A 506 -26.76 -78.72 38.32
C LEU A 506 -25.45 -78.56 37.51
N SER A 507 -24.70 -77.50 37.89
CA SER A 507 -23.22 -77.34 37.87
C SER A 507 -22.46 -77.34 36.52
N GLY A 508 -21.34 -76.63 36.34
CA GLY A 508 -20.61 -75.76 37.28
C GLY A 508 -19.49 -74.92 36.63
N MET A 509 -19.13 -73.82 37.30
CA MET A 509 -18.05 -72.84 37.04
C MET A 509 -16.63 -73.39 37.38
N PRO A 510 -15.48 -72.65 37.21
CA PRO A 510 -15.16 -71.47 36.36
C PRO A 510 -13.75 -71.45 35.67
N LEU A 511 -13.49 -70.41 34.85
CA LEU A 511 -12.16 -69.81 34.53
C LEU A 511 -11.14 -70.73 33.79
N VAL A 512 -9.94 -70.31 33.34
CA VAL A 512 -9.15 -69.03 33.36
C VAL A 512 -8.60 -68.74 31.91
N PRO A 513 -7.89 -67.63 31.59
CA PRO A 513 -7.69 -67.15 30.20
C PRO A 513 -6.46 -67.72 29.44
N ARG A 514 -6.34 -67.35 28.15
CA ARG A 514 -5.10 -67.42 27.34
C ARG A 514 -4.81 -66.07 26.65
N ALA A 515 -3.53 -65.74 26.46
CA ALA A 515 -3.07 -64.37 26.19
C ALA A 515 -2.88 -64.02 24.69
N SER A 516 -2.63 -62.73 24.47
CA SER A 516 -2.47 -62.03 23.19
C SER A 516 -1.54 -62.67 22.16
N THR A 517 -1.95 -62.68 20.89
CA THR A 517 -1.05 -62.77 19.73
C THR A 517 -0.71 -61.37 19.23
N ARG A 518 0.59 -61.07 19.08
CA ARG A 518 1.10 -59.76 18.65
C ARG A 518 1.74 -59.89 17.26
N THR A 519 1.00 -59.51 16.21
CA THR A 519 1.50 -59.50 14.83
C THR A 519 2.30 -58.24 14.52
N SER A 520 3.60 -58.24 14.87
CA SER A 520 4.54 -57.23 14.38
C SER A 520 4.99 -57.57 12.96
N ILE A 521 4.54 -56.79 11.98
CA ILE A 521 5.03 -56.84 10.60
C ILE A 521 6.42 -56.20 10.55
N SER A 522 7.43 -56.96 10.10
CA SER A 522 8.72 -56.41 9.71
C SER A 522 8.59 -55.67 8.36
N LYS A 523 9.31 -54.56 8.21
CA LYS A 523 9.45 -53.89 6.91
C LYS A 523 10.74 -53.09 6.84
N ASP A 524 11.66 -53.53 5.98
CA ASP A 524 12.92 -52.84 5.73
C ASP A 524 12.72 -51.64 4.79
N ARG A 525 13.00 -50.43 5.28
CA ARG A 525 13.73 -49.35 4.58
C ARG A 525 13.85 -48.08 5.44
#